data_AF-M0PJU7-F1
#
_entry.id   AF-M0PJU7-F1
#
_cell.length_a   1.000
_cell.length_b   1.000
_cell.length_c   1.000
_cell.angle_alpha   90.00
_cell.angle_beta   90.00
_cell.angle_gamma   90.00
#
_symmetry.space_group_name_H-M   'P 1'
#
loop_
_entity.id
_entity.type
_entity.pdbx_description
1 polymer ?
#
loop_
_entity_poly.entity_id
_entity_poly.type
_entity_poly.pdbx_seq_one_letter_code
_entity_poly.pdbx_strand_id
1 'polypeptide(L)' 'MDRSRFVSLAFAAFGLVFVSFILRGTTRLVAPYEVAVAVSAPVLFAAAALLAVLVVLALLDVTGIRRLG' A
#
# COMPACT_ATOMS: atom_id res chain seq x y z
N MET A 1 -3.81 12.42 13.70
CA MET A 1 -3.66 12.50 12.23
C MET A 1 -5.02 12.88 11.73
N ASP A 2 -5.09 13.91 10.91
CA ASP A 2 -6.39 14.40 10.48
C ASP A 2 -6.91 13.52 9.34
N ARG A 3 -8.23 13.40 9.24
CA ARG A 3 -8.94 12.49 8.34
C ARG A 3 -8.52 12.67 6.88
N SER A 4 -8.25 13.91 6.47
CA SER A 4 -7.73 14.23 5.13
C SER A 4 -6.39 13.55 4.86
N ARG A 5 -5.46 13.58 5.83
CA ARG A 5 -4.15 12.92 5.70
C ARG A 5 -4.28 11.40 5.71
N PHE A 6 -5.20 10.84 6.51
CA PHE A 6 -5.52 9.41 6.48
C PHE A 6 -5.99 8.98 5.08
N VAL A 7 -6.96 9.70 4.53
CA VAL A 7 -7.52 9.41 3.20
C VAL A 7 -6.45 9.55 2.12
N SER A 8 -5.62 10.58 2.17
CA SER A 8 -4.50 10.77 1.24
C SER A 8 -3.50 9.60 1.29
N LEU A 9 -3.13 9.14 2.49
CA LEU A 9 -2.26 7.97 2.64
C LEU A 9 -2.93 6.67 2.18
N ALA A 10 -4.24 6.52 2.39
CA ALA A 10 -4.99 5.38 1.85
C ALA A 10 -4.95 5.37 0.32
N PHE A 11 -5.19 6.52 -0.32
CA PHE A 11 -5.03 6.67 -1.77
C PHE A 11 -3.60 6.34 -2.23
N ALA A 12 -2.58 6.81 -1.51
CA ALA A 12 -1.19 6.48 -1.81
C ALA A 12 -0.93 4.97 -1.71
N ALA A 13 -1.47 4.30 -0.69
CA ALA A 13 -1.34 2.85 -0.53
C ALA A 13 -1.99 2.08 -1.69
N PHE A 14 -3.21 2.45 -2.08
CA PHE A 14 -3.87 1.87 -3.26
C PHE A 14 -3.08 2.15 -4.55
N GLY A 15 -2.54 3.36 -4.70
CA GLY A 15 -1.67 3.71 -5.82
C GLY A 15 -0.42 2.83 -5.88
N LEU A 16 0.23 2.57 -4.74
CA LEU A 16 1.39 1.67 -4.67
C LEU A 16 1.03 0.23 -5.06
N VAL A 17 -0.12 -0.29 -4.59
CA VAL A 17 -0.62 -1.60 -5.04
C VAL A 17 -0.77 -1.61 -6.55
N PHE A 18 -1.45 -0.61 -7.12
CA PHE A 18 -1.66 -0.50 -8.56
C PHE A 18 -0.34 -0.45 -9.34
N VAL A 19 0.64 0.35 -8.90
CA VAL A 19 1.97 0.41 -9.51
C VAL A 19 2.68 -0.93 -9.43
N SER A 20 2.57 -1.66 -8.32
CA SER A 20 3.17 -3.00 -8.21
C SER A 20 2.60 -3.98 -9.24
N PHE A 21 1.30 -3.90 -9.54
CA PHE A 21 0.67 -4.72 -10.57
C PHE A 21 1.10 -4.31 -11.98
N ILE A 22 1.22 -3.00 -12.24
CA ILE A 22 1.78 -2.52 -13.51
C ILE A 22 3.19 -3.06 -13.70
N LEU A 23 4.07 -2.89 -12.72
CA LEU A 23 5.45 -3.39 -12.78
C LEU A 23 5.47 -4.90 -13.03
N ARG A 24 4.67 -5.67 -12.29
CA ARG A 24 4.63 -7.12 -12.46
C ARG A 24 4.12 -7.53 -13.84
N GLY A 25 3.07 -6.86 -14.31
CA GLY A 25 2.46 -7.12 -15.61
C GLY A 25 3.40 -6.79 -16.75
N THR A 26 4.02 -5.62 -16.75
CA THR A 26 4.91 -5.16 -17.81
C THR A 26 6.24 -5.91 -17.82
N THR A 27 6.85 -6.17 -16.66
CA THR A 27 8.10 -6.94 -16.59
C THR A 27 7.90 -8.37 -17.11
N ARG A 28 6.76 -9.00 -16.84
CA ARG A 28 6.46 -10.37 -17.33
C ARG A 28 6.36 -10.45 -18.87
N LEU A 29 6.12 -9.34 -19.57
CA LEU A 29 6.11 -9.31 -21.04
C LEU A 29 7.50 -9.52 -21.63
N VAL A 30 8.57 -9.19 -20.89
CA VAL A 30 9.94 -9.14 -21.39
C VAL A 30 10.94 -9.96 -20.55
N ALA A 31 10.54 -10.45 -19.38
CA ALA A 31 11.41 -11.15 -18.44
C ALA A 31 10.69 -12.32 -17.74
N PRO A 32 11.45 -13.27 -17.15
CA PRO A 32 10.90 -14.38 -16.37
C PRO A 32 10.05 -13.94 -15.17
N TYR A 33 9.22 -14.87 -14.69
CA TYR A 33 8.30 -14.61 -13.58
C TYR A 33 9.04 -14.16 -12.31
N GLU A 34 10.15 -14.81 -11.98
CA GLU A 34 10.97 -14.54 -10.80
C GLU A 34 11.47 -13.10 -10.80
N VAL A 35 11.89 -12.60 -11.97
CA VAL A 35 12.31 -11.21 -12.16
C VAL A 35 11.13 -10.26 -11.98
N ALA A 36 9.98 -10.57 -12.58
CA ALA A 36 8.77 -9.77 -12.41
C ALA A 36 8.32 -9.72 -10.93
N VAL A 37 8.51 -10.80 -10.17
CA VAL A 37 8.28 -10.83 -8.71
C VAL A 37 9.26 -9.89 -8.02
N ALA A 38 10.57 -10.06 -8.26
CA ALA A 38 11.60 -9.29 -7.57
C ALA A 38 11.48 -7.78 -7.81
N VAL A 39 11.07 -7.37 -9.02
CA VAL A 39 10.85 -5.95 -9.36
C VAL A 39 9.61 -5.38 -8.67
N SER A 40 8.50 -6.13 -8.63
CA SER A 40 7.23 -5.64 -8.06
C SER A 40 7.14 -5.76 -6.54
N ALA A 41 7.87 -6.71 -5.94
CA ALA A 41 7.77 -7.04 -4.52
C ALA A 41 8.07 -5.87 -3.56
N PRO A 42 9.11 -5.03 -3.76
CA PRO A 42 9.39 -3.90 -2.87
C PRO A 42 8.23 -2.90 -2.83
N VAL A 43 7.61 -2.62 -3.98
CA VAL A 43 6.48 -1.69 -4.08
C VAL A 43 5.25 -2.28 -3.41
N LEU A 44 4.96 -3.56 -3.65
CA LEU A 44 3.85 -4.26 -3.02
C LEU A 44 4.04 -4.34 -1.49
N PHE A 45 5.27 -4.60 -1.03
CA PHE A 45 5.60 -4.64 0.39
C PHE A 45 5.41 -3.28 1.05
N ALA A 46 5.88 -2.21 0.43
CA ALA A 46 5.64 -0.85 0.92
C ALA A 46 4.15 -0.52 1.01
N ALA A 47 3.36 -0.93 0.01
CA ALA A 47 1.91 -0.78 0.03
C ALA A 47 1.27 -1.55 1.19
N ALA A 48 1.65 -2.82 1.37
CA ALA A 48 1.14 -3.67 2.44
C ALA A 48 1.50 -3.13 3.83
N ALA A 49 2.74 -2.66 4.02
CA ALA A 49 3.18 -2.05 5.27
C ALA A 49 2.38 -0.78 5.59
N LEU A 50 2.18 0.09 4.58
CA LEU A 50 1.38 1.31 4.73
C LEU A 50 -0.09 0.96 5.08
N LEU A 51 -0.69 -0.01 4.39
CA LEU A 51 -2.04 -0.48 4.69
C LEU A 51 -2.13 -1.05 6.12
N ALA A 52 -1.17 -1.86 6.56
CA ALA A 52 -1.15 -2.41 7.91
C ALA A 52 -1.13 -1.31 8.97
N VAL A 53 -0.29 -0.28 8.78
CA VAL A 53 -0.27 0.90 9.67
C VAL A 53 -1.62 1.62 9.66
N LEU A 54 -2.22 1.85 8.49
CA LEU A 54 -3.52 2.51 8.38
C LEU A 54 -4.64 1.69 9.05
N VAL A 55 -4.61 0.36 8.93
CA VAL A 55 -5.56 -0.54 9.61
C VAL A 55 -5.42 -0.41 11.13
N VAL A 56 -4.19 -0.45 11.66
CA VAL A 56 -3.96 -0.26 13.10
C VAL A 56 -4.48 1.11 13.55
N LEU A 57 -4.20 2.18 12.80
CA LEU A 57 -4.70 3.52 13.13
C LEU A 57 -6.23 3.61 13.08
N ALA A 58 -6.87 2.97 12.10
CA ALA A 58 -8.32 2.92 12.01
C ALA A 58 -8.94 2.13 13.18
N LEU A 59 -8.31 1.04 13.61
CA LEU A 59 -8.76 0.29 14.79
C LEU A 59 -8.63 1.10 16.08
N LEU A 60 -7.54 1.86 16.24
CA LEU A 60 -7.37 2.78 17.37
C LEU A 60 -8.40 3.91 17.38
N ASP A 61 -8.85 4.35 16.21
CA ASP A 61 -9.91 5.35 16.06
C ASP A 61 -11.28 4.78 16.45
N VAL A 62 -11.63 3.59 15.92
CA VAL A 62 -12.88 2.90 16.24
C VAL A 62 -12.99 2.54 17.73
N THR A 63 -11.87 2.19 18.36
CA THR A 63 -11.82 1.90 19.81
C THR A 63 -11.74 3.17 20.68
N GLY A 64 -11.63 4.35 20.07
CA GLY A 64 -11.55 5.63 20.78
C GLY A 64 -10.21 5.91 21.47
N ILE A 65 -9.24 5.02 21.36
CA ILE A 65 -7.89 5.16 21.95
C ILE A 65 -7.13 6.32 21.29
N ARG A 66 -7.29 6.48 19.96
CA ARG A 66 -6.67 7.58 19.21
C ARG A 66 -7.59 8.05 18.10
N ARG A 67 -8.12 9.26 18.24
CA ARG A 67 -8.99 9.85 17.20
C ARG A 67 -8.22 10.33 15.98
N LEU A 68 -8.77 10.03 14.81
CA LEU A 68 -8.42 10.67 13.55
C LEU A 68 -9.24 11.97 13.47
N GLY A 69 -8.56 13.12 13.63
CA GLY A 69 -9.18 14.45 13.73
C GLY A 69 -9.90 14.89 12.48
#